data_AF-A0A2G4SWA0-F1
#
_entry.id   AF-A0A2G4SWA0-F1
#
_cell.length_a   1.000
_cell.length_b   1.000
_cell.length_c   1.000
_cell.angle_alpha   90.00
_cell.angle_beta   90.00
_cell.angle_gamma   90.00
#
_symmetry.space_group_name_H-M   'P 1'
#
loop_
_entity.id
_entity.type
_entity.pdbx_description
1 polymer ?
#
loop_
_entity_poly.entity_id
_entity_poly.type
_entity_poly.pdbx_seq_one_letter_code
_entity_poly.pdbx_strand_id
1 'polypeptide(L)'
;MYFQYCSYEPMDLKHARQIASYEVTKINTAYLNGVSSHFGNKLRMFLNMVLKKDKRIKAVKNKMKNSGSEEEVSAIVKTIVEQCNNVKTHVSSRKINDLPRDLLSSQDVDIIHDIFSSYSPNYQFTKGSIYYDCKVNVLKHLKAFYKISSMCEILQGKLFNCFPLRRAFIPSYMTIDTLILNTQILKNPVTNHLDKEIVRAPVLSVAAKAMKPQSERKASKFRGMLFTDGVGVSVLKQNDDMKKGGSGADRRAKAVDEEGFKYIEKLEKEELLAGVGKRVLIDPGWRDVLYCVHEESTIESKRTYRYTSSQRAIEIKSRKFKKLQKNLKPDDVRVAEVSLSKCKSSTVNGDKFAKYLQERATVAPALSKYYANEDIPAVETNLLPFRKMKLSSFINGQQADKRLARNLIIKFGDDATPITGNWSAGNVKFHEPIRGVGMRRMLAQQGSKMCLLDECKASSLCPSCLRGELEKFKKVQNLRLFQSEKQPAVTCHGLLR
;
A
#
# COMPACT_ATOMS: atom_id res chain seq x y z
N MET A 1 23.04 26.29 -2.09
CA MET A 1 21.79 26.44 -1.32
C MET A 1 21.27 25.12 -0.72
N TYR A 2 20.94 24.08 -1.50
CA TYR A 2 20.41 22.81 -0.93
C TYR A 2 21.37 22.13 0.07
N PHE A 3 22.66 22.00 -0.25
CA PHE A 3 23.64 21.39 0.65
C PHE A 3 23.80 22.16 1.97
N GLN A 4 23.69 23.50 1.92
CA GLN A 4 23.71 24.35 3.11
C GLN A 4 22.47 24.07 3.99
N TYR A 5 21.26 24.01 3.42
CA TYR A 5 20.05 23.70 4.20
C TYR A 5 20.07 22.32 4.83
N CYS A 6 20.67 21.34 4.16
CA CYS A 6 20.74 19.97 4.66
C CYS A 6 21.94 19.70 5.58
N SER A 7 22.83 20.68 5.76
CA SER A 7 24.16 20.47 6.37
C SER A 7 24.86 19.23 5.81
N TYR A 8 24.73 19.05 4.48
CA TYR A 8 25.25 17.86 3.80
C TYR A 8 26.59 18.17 3.18
N GLU A 9 27.60 17.42 3.59
CA GLU A 9 28.90 17.39 2.95
C GLU A 9 28.92 16.30 1.86
N PRO A 10 29.16 16.66 0.59
CA PRO A 10 29.28 15.68 -0.49
C PRO A 10 30.38 14.66 -0.22
N MET A 11 30.04 13.38 -0.35
CA MET A 11 31.04 12.31 -0.27
C MET A 11 31.80 12.20 -1.61
N ASP A 12 33.12 12.07 -1.56
CA ASP A 12 33.92 11.71 -2.73
C ASP A 12 33.70 10.23 -3.07
N LEU A 13 32.86 9.98 -4.08
CA LEU A 13 32.56 8.64 -4.60
C LEU A 13 33.09 8.53 -6.04
N LYS A 14 34.31 8.03 -6.18
CA LYS A 14 34.90 7.70 -7.49
C LYS A 14 34.02 6.68 -8.20
N HIS A 15 33.81 6.79 -9.52
CA HIS A 15 33.00 5.85 -10.30
C HIS A 15 31.51 5.71 -9.85
N ALA A 16 30.94 6.71 -9.18
CA ALA A 16 29.56 6.68 -8.68
C ALA A 16 28.45 6.70 -9.76
N ARG A 17 28.78 6.78 -11.05
CA ARG A 17 27.81 6.83 -12.16
C ARG A 17 26.80 5.68 -12.10
N GLN A 18 27.26 4.48 -11.74
CA GLN A 18 26.42 3.30 -11.64
C GLN A 18 25.41 3.42 -10.47
N ILE A 19 25.87 3.89 -9.30
CA ILE A 19 24.99 4.16 -8.15
C ILE A 19 23.95 5.22 -8.50
N ALA A 20 24.38 6.32 -9.12
CA ALA A 20 23.50 7.40 -9.54
C ALA A 20 22.42 6.89 -10.52
N SER A 21 22.78 6.03 -11.48
CA SER A 21 21.83 5.43 -12.42
C SER A 21 20.74 4.60 -11.71
N TYR A 22 21.12 3.80 -10.72
CA TYR A 22 20.15 3.03 -9.92
C TYR A 22 19.23 3.94 -9.12
N GLU A 23 19.76 4.98 -8.47
CA GLU A 23 18.94 5.91 -7.70
C GLU A 23 18.03 6.78 -8.59
N VAL A 24 18.50 7.23 -9.76
CA VAL A 24 17.65 7.91 -10.78
C VAL A 24 16.48 7.02 -11.18
N THR A 25 16.74 5.74 -11.44
CA THR A 25 15.68 4.78 -11.79
C THR A 25 14.66 4.66 -10.65
N LYS A 26 15.13 4.48 -9.40
CA LYS A 26 14.25 4.40 -8.22
C LYS A 26 13.42 5.67 -8.02
N ILE A 27 14.03 6.84 -8.16
CA ILE A 27 13.35 8.14 -8.02
C ILE A 27 12.28 8.26 -9.10
N ASN A 28 12.63 8.03 -10.37
CA ASN A 28 11.68 8.10 -11.48
C ASN A 28 10.50 7.14 -11.28
N THR A 29 10.77 5.88 -10.94
CA THR A 29 9.71 4.91 -10.61
C THR A 29 8.83 5.37 -9.45
N ALA A 30 9.40 5.99 -8.40
CA ALA A 30 8.62 6.52 -7.28
C ALA A 30 7.69 7.67 -7.71
N TYR A 31 8.14 8.55 -8.60
CA TYR A 31 7.32 9.62 -9.16
C TYR A 31 6.16 9.06 -9.99
N LEU A 32 6.45 8.14 -10.91
CA LEU A 32 5.45 7.53 -11.78
C LEU A 32 4.40 6.76 -10.97
N ASN A 33 4.84 5.94 -10.01
CA ASN A 33 3.94 5.21 -9.13
C ASN A 33 3.13 6.16 -8.24
N GLY A 34 3.75 7.22 -7.72
CA GLY A 34 3.08 8.22 -6.90
C GLY A 34 1.90 8.86 -7.63
N VAL A 35 2.10 9.32 -8.86
CA VAL A 35 1.02 9.88 -9.69
C VAL A 35 0.01 8.80 -10.06
N SER A 36 0.45 7.70 -10.65
CA SER A 36 -0.45 6.63 -11.11
C SER A 36 -1.34 6.12 -9.98
N SER A 37 -0.79 5.85 -8.79
CA SER A 37 -1.54 5.31 -7.66
C SER A 37 -2.41 6.33 -6.93
N HIS A 38 -2.05 7.62 -6.94
CA HIS A 38 -2.69 8.60 -6.06
C HIS A 38 -3.40 9.77 -6.75
N PHE A 39 -3.10 10.08 -8.01
CA PHE A 39 -3.65 11.24 -8.73
C PHE A 39 -5.17 11.33 -8.59
N GLY A 40 -5.90 10.28 -8.99
CA GLY A 40 -7.37 10.29 -8.94
C GLY A 40 -7.94 10.49 -7.53
N ASN A 41 -7.33 9.86 -6.52
CA ASN A 41 -7.73 10.03 -5.13
C ASN A 41 -7.43 11.44 -4.60
N LYS A 42 -6.32 12.06 -5.01
CA LYS A 42 -5.97 13.43 -4.63
C LYS A 42 -6.82 14.47 -5.34
N LEU A 43 -7.16 14.26 -6.62
CA LEU A 43 -8.12 15.09 -7.33
C LEU A 43 -9.50 15.04 -6.66
N ARG A 44 -10.00 13.85 -6.32
CA ARG A 44 -11.27 13.71 -5.58
C ARG A 44 -11.22 14.38 -4.20
N MET A 45 -10.11 14.24 -3.48
CA MET A 45 -9.89 14.90 -2.20
C MET A 45 -9.95 16.43 -2.34
N PHE A 46 -9.26 16.97 -3.35
CA PHE A 46 -9.26 18.39 -3.68
C PHE A 46 -10.66 18.89 -4.04
N LEU A 47 -11.36 18.20 -4.94
CA LEU A 47 -12.72 18.58 -5.33
C LEU A 47 -13.70 18.55 -4.15
N ASN A 48 -13.63 17.53 -3.28
CA ASN A 48 -14.45 17.48 -2.06
C ASN A 48 -14.18 18.67 -1.12
N MET A 49 -12.94 19.17 -1.09
CA MET A 49 -12.55 20.32 -0.29
C MET A 49 -13.11 21.62 -0.87
N VAL A 50 -12.96 21.84 -2.19
CA VAL A 50 -13.57 22.98 -2.90
C VAL A 50 -15.09 23.00 -2.71
N LEU A 51 -15.73 21.84 -2.86
CA LEU A 51 -17.17 21.65 -2.65
C LEU A 51 -17.63 21.75 -1.19
N LYS A 52 -16.70 21.90 -0.23
CA LYS A 52 -16.97 21.94 1.21
C LYS A 52 -17.83 20.74 1.68
N LYS A 53 -17.68 19.58 1.04
CA LYS A 53 -18.53 18.39 1.23
C LYS A 53 -18.67 18.00 2.70
N ASP A 54 -17.55 17.90 3.42
CA ASP A 54 -17.55 17.51 4.83
C ASP A 54 -18.23 18.56 5.73
N LYS A 55 -18.10 19.85 5.41
CA LYS A 55 -18.77 20.94 6.14
C LYS A 55 -20.28 20.87 5.94
N ARG A 56 -20.75 20.63 4.71
CA ARG A 56 -22.17 20.45 4.39
C ARG A 56 -22.77 19.24 5.12
N ILE A 57 -22.11 18.08 5.05
CA ILE A 57 -22.57 16.87 5.76
C ILE A 57 -22.62 17.11 7.28
N LYS A 58 -21.61 17.75 7.86
CA LYS A 58 -21.62 18.09 9.29
C LYS A 58 -22.75 19.06 9.65
N ALA A 59 -23.03 20.07 8.81
CA ALA A 59 -24.11 21.01 9.04
C ALA A 59 -25.49 20.30 9.06
N VAL A 60 -25.74 19.38 8.14
CA VAL A 60 -26.98 18.57 8.14
C VAL A 60 -27.08 17.73 9.41
N LYS A 61 -26.02 16.99 9.77
CA LYS A 61 -25.99 16.16 10.98
C LYS A 61 -26.20 16.97 12.27
N ASN A 62 -25.67 18.19 12.33
CA ASN A 62 -25.84 19.05 13.49
C ASN A 62 -27.26 19.64 13.58
N LYS A 63 -27.85 20.07 12.45
CA LYS A 63 -29.22 20.59 12.41
C LYS A 63 -30.25 19.54 12.81
N MET A 64 -30.07 18.31 12.32
CA MET A 64 -31.02 17.20 12.54
C MET A 64 -30.78 16.44 13.84
N LYS A 65 -29.83 16.89 14.68
CA LYS A 65 -29.43 16.19 15.92
C LYS A 65 -30.58 16.07 16.94
N ASN A 66 -31.57 16.96 16.87
CA ASN A 66 -32.67 17.06 17.83
C ASN A 66 -34.06 16.87 17.20
N SER A 67 -34.20 16.66 15.87
CA SER A 67 -35.51 16.73 15.20
C SER A 67 -35.68 15.86 13.93
N GLY A 68 -34.63 15.18 13.43
CA GLY A 68 -34.71 14.40 12.20
C GLY A 68 -34.52 12.90 12.41
N SER A 69 -35.19 12.07 11.60
CA SER A 69 -34.97 10.62 11.65
C SER A 69 -33.59 10.25 11.07
N GLU A 70 -33.04 9.10 11.48
CA GLU A 70 -31.78 8.61 10.90
C GLU A 70 -31.90 8.37 9.38
N GLU A 71 -33.08 7.95 8.90
CA GLU A 71 -33.32 7.75 7.47
C GLU A 71 -33.29 9.07 6.68
N GLU A 72 -33.93 10.13 7.20
CA GLU A 72 -33.95 11.45 6.55
C GLU A 72 -32.53 12.04 6.45
N VAL A 73 -31.76 11.95 7.53
CA VAL A 73 -30.35 12.39 7.52
C VAL A 73 -29.54 11.62 6.49
N SER A 74 -29.76 10.30 6.42
CA SER A 74 -29.09 9.43 5.44
C SER A 74 -29.44 9.81 4.00
N ALA A 75 -30.72 10.08 3.72
CA ALA A 75 -31.20 10.48 2.41
C ALA A 75 -30.59 11.82 1.95
N ILE A 76 -30.60 12.84 2.82
CA ILE A 76 -30.01 14.16 2.51
C ILE A 76 -28.50 14.02 2.27
N VAL A 77 -27.80 13.24 3.10
CA VAL A 77 -26.37 12.98 2.92
C VAL A 77 -26.10 12.29 1.58
N LYS A 78 -26.95 11.34 1.17
CA LYS A 78 -26.86 10.67 -0.15
C LYS A 78 -27.00 11.69 -1.28
N THR A 79 -27.96 12.61 -1.21
CA THR A 79 -28.14 13.68 -2.19
C THR A 79 -26.92 14.59 -2.29
N ILE A 80 -26.34 15.03 -1.16
CA ILE A 80 -25.11 15.84 -1.15
C ILE A 80 -23.95 15.08 -1.80
N VAL A 81 -23.82 13.78 -1.51
CA VAL A 81 -22.78 12.92 -2.08
C VAL A 81 -22.94 12.82 -3.60
N GLU A 82 -24.17 12.67 -4.09
CA GLU A 82 -24.49 12.57 -5.51
C GLU A 82 -24.16 13.85 -6.26
N GLN A 83 -24.60 15.00 -5.75
CA GLN A 83 -24.25 16.32 -6.31
C GLN A 83 -22.73 16.51 -6.41
N CYS A 84 -21.99 16.14 -5.36
CA CYS A 84 -20.53 16.20 -5.37
C CYS A 84 -19.90 15.19 -6.36
N ASN A 85 -20.56 14.08 -6.65
CA ASN A 85 -20.07 13.09 -7.61
C ASN A 85 -20.30 13.56 -9.05
N ASN A 86 -21.43 14.21 -9.34
CA ASN A 86 -21.70 14.83 -10.64
C ASN A 86 -20.60 15.82 -11.03
N VAL A 87 -20.22 16.73 -10.12
CA VAL A 87 -19.07 17.63 -10.33
C VAL A 87 -17.79 16.87 -10.69
N LYS A 88 -17.47 15.80 -9.96
CA LYS A 88 -16.26 14.99 -10.25
C LYS A 88 -16.32 14.32 -11.62
N THR A 89 -17.51 13.94 -12.09
CA THR A 89 -17.72 13.35 -13.41
C THR A 89 -17.53 14.39 -14.52
N HIS A 90 -18.06 15.60 -14.36
CA HIS A 90 -17.81 16.71 -15.29
C HIS A 90 -16.31 17.09 -15.34
N VAL A 91 -15.67 17.24 -14.18
CA VAL A 91 -14.22 17.51 -14.11
C VAL A 91 -13.41 16.35 -14.73
N SER A 92 -13.82 15.09 -14.50
CA SER A 92 -13.16 13.93 -15.10
C SER A 92 -13.12 13.99 -16.63
N SER A 93 -14.18 14.50 -17.23
CA SER A 93 -14.37 14.59 -18.67
C SER A 93 -14.02 15.96 -19.26
N ARG A 94 -13.41 16.86 -18.47
CA ARG A 94 -13.07 18.25 -18.85
C ARG A 94 -14.28 19.09 -19.28
N LYS A 95 -15.49 18.74 -18.85
CA LYS A 95 -16.73 19.47 -19.13
C LYS A 95 -16.95 20.59 -18.11
N ILE A 96 -16.10 21.61 -18.14
CA ILE A 96 -16.06 22.68 -17.11
C ILE A 96 -17.24 23.65 -17.25
N ASN A 97 -17.71 23.89 -18.49
CA ASN A 97 -18.87 24.75 -18.74
C ASN A 97 -20.18 24.16 -18.18
N ASP A 98 -20.24 22.83 -18.04
CA ASP A 98 -21.40 22.10 -17.55
C ASP A 98 -21.42 21.98 -16.01
N LEU A 99 -20.54 22.70 -15.30
CA LEU A 99 -20.46 22.61 -13.85
C LEU A 99 -21.67 23.29 -13.17
N PRO A 100 -22.30 22.63 -12.18
CA PRO A 100 -23.43 23.17 -11.43
C PRO A 100 -23.02 24.43 -10.63
N ARG A 101 -23.49 25.60 -11.08
CA ARG A 101 -23.16 26.91 -10.49
C ARG A 101 -23.91 27.22 -9.20
N ASP A 102 -25.00 26.51 -8.93
CA ASP A 102 -25.68 26.48 -7.62
C ASP A 102 -24.76 25.91 -6.52
N LEU A 103 -23.82 25.04 -6.91
CA LEU A 103 -22.96 24.33 -5.98
C LEU A 103 -21.59 24.99 -5.76
N LEU A 104 -21.12 25.73 -6.76
CA LEU A 104 -19.77 26.30 -6.89
C LEU A 104 -19.85 27.81 -7.15
N SER A 105 -19.04 28.60 -6.44
CA SER A 105 -18.85 30.01 -6.79
C SER A 105 -18.01 30.17 -8.06
N SER A 106 -18.01 31.35 -8.69
CA SER A 106 -17.14 31.64 -9.84
C SER A 106 -15.67 31.37 -9.51
N GLN A 107 -15.23 31.75 -8.32
CA GLN A 107 -13.88 31.50 -7.84
C GLN A 107 -13.58 29.98 -7.73
N ASP A 108 -14.54 29.17 -7.29
CA ASP A 108 -14.35 27.72 -7.22
C ASP A 108 -14.21 27.10 -8.62
N VAL A 109 -14.97 27.61 -9.60
CA VAL A 109 -14.87 27.19 -11.00
C VAL A 109 -13.50 27.56 -11.58
N ASP A 110 -13.01 28.77 -11.35
CA ASP A 110 -11.70 29.21 -11.82
C ASP A 110 -10.57 28.35 -11.24
N ILE A 111 -10.64 28.04 -9.95
CA ILE A 111 -9.70 27.14 -9.27
C ILE A 111 -9.69 25.75 -9.92
N ILE A 112 -10.87 25.19 -10.22
CA ILE A 112 -10.98 23.88 -10.89
C ILE A 112 -10.44 23.96 -12.32
N HIS A 113 -10.79 25.02 -13.05
CA HIS A 113 -10.33 25.25 -14.42
C HIS A 113 -8.81 25.35 -14.50
N ASP A 114 -8.20 26.02 -13.52
CA ASP A 114 -6.76 26.26 -13.47
C ASP A 114 -5.94 24.97 -13.37
N ILE A 115 -6.51 23.85 -12.88
CA ILE A 115 -5.85 22.52 -12.97
C ILE A 115 -5.52 22.18 -14.43
N PHE A 116 -6.43 22.49 -15.36
CA PHE A 116 -6.31 22.11 -16.77
C PHE A 116 -5.30 22.94 -17.56
N SER A 117 -4.86 24.09 -17.04
CA SER A 117 -3.70 24.83 -17.59
C SER A 117 -2.38 24.04 -17.53
N SER A 118 -2.38 22.90 -16.82
CA SER A 118 -1.25 21.98 -16.79
C SER A 118 -1.10 21.15 -18.07
N TYR A 119 -2.12 21.14 -18.93
CA TYR A 119 -2.15 20.41 -20.19
C TYR A 119 -2.14 21.38 -21.36
N SER A 120 -1.68 20.92 -22.53
CA SER A 120 -1.83 21.68 -23.77
C SER A 120 -3.33 21.92 -24.07
N PRO A 121 -3.71 23.05 -24.72
CA PRO A 121 -5.12 23.35 -25.02
C PRO A 121 -5.86 22.18 -25.68
N ASN A 122 -5.21 21.56 -26.67
CA ASN A 122 -5.75 20.45 -27.47
C ASN A 122 -5.50 19.06 -26.87
N TYR A 123 -5.07 18.97 -25.60
CA TYR A 123 -4.83 17.68 -24.97
C TYR A 123 -6.15 16.93 -24.71
N GLN A 124 -6.27 15.74 -25.28
CA GLN A 124 -7.43 14.86 -25.12
C GLN A 124 -7.09 13.72 -24.14
N PHE A 125 -7.98 13.50 -23.17
CA PHE A 125 -7.82 12.40 -22.23
C PHE A 125 -8.18 11.07 -22.89
N THR A 126 -7.32 10.07 -22.72
CA THR A 126 -7.61 8.69 -23.14
C THR A 126 -8.91 8.21 -22.50
N LYS A 127 -9.82 7.64 -23.30
CA LYS A 127 -11.19 7.25 -22.90
C LYS A 127 -12.02 8.40 -22.29
N GLY A 128 -11.71 9.66 -22.64
CA GLY A 128 -12.46 10.82 -22.15
C GLY A 128 -12.42 11.01 -20.64
N SER A 129 -11.46 10.40 -19.93
CA SER A 129 -11.38 10.46 -18.46
C SER A 129 -9.95 10.74 -18.00
N ILE A 130 -9.79 11.82 -17.23
CA ILE A 130 -8.53 12.14 -16.56
C ILE A 130 -8.05 10.99 -15.64
N TYR A 131 -8.98 10.21 -15.06
CA TYR A 131 -8.65 9.10 -14.18
C TYR A 131 -8.08 7.90 -14.93
N TYR A 132 -8.55 7.66 -16.15
CA TYR A 132 -7.98 6.62 -17.01
C TYR A 132 -6.67 7.10 -17.60
N ASP A 133 -6.64 8.33 -18.12
CA ASP A 133 -5.47 8.92 -18.75
C ASP A 133 -4.27 9.01 -17.79
N CYS A 134 -4.49 9.31 -16.50
CA CYS A 134 -3.40 9.36 -15.52
C CYS A 134 -2.74 8.00 -15.22
N LYS A 135 -3.36 6.89 -15.64
CA LYS A 135 -2.77 5.54 -15.56
C LYS A 135 -1.92 5.21 -16.77
N VAL A 136 -2.31 5.69 -17.94
CA VAL A 136 -1.64 5.42 -19.22
C VAL A 136 -0.52 6.43 -19.48
N ASN A 137 -0.81 7.72 -19.30
CA ASN A 137 0.06 8.84 -19.68
C ASN A 137 0.62 9.58 -18.45
N VAL A 138 1.11 8.82 -17.46
CA VAL A 138 1.49 9.33 -16.12
C VAL A 138 2.31 10.62 -16.14
N LEU A 139 3.32 10.73 -17.01
CA LEU A 139 4.20 11.90 -17.11
C LEU A 139 3.45 13.19 -17.43
N LYS A 140 2.39 13.12 -18.24
CA LYS A 140 1.56 14.28 -18.62
C LYS A 140 0.77 14.84 -17.42
N HIS A 141 0.64 14.08 -16.34
CA HIS A 141 -0.14 14.47 -15.14
C HIS A 141 0.73 14.99 -13.99
N LEU A 142 2.06 14.98 -14.10
CA LEU A 142 2.95 15.46 -13.04
C LEU A 142 2.69 16.93 -12.67
N LYS A 143 2.58 17.81 -13.67
CA LYS A 143 2.31 19.24 -13.46
C LYS A 143 0.95 19.47 -12.83
N ALA A 144 -0.08 18.76 -13.28
CA ALA A 144 -1.42 18.81 -12.68
C ALA A 144 -1.40 18.30 -11.23
N PHE A 145 -0.65 17.24 -10.93
CA PHE A 145 -0.51 16.69 -9.58
C PHE A 145 0.13 17.70 -8.62
N TYR A 146 1.20 18.37 -9.06
CA TYR A 146 1.82 19.48 -8.35
C TYR A 146 0.84 20.64 -8.13
N LYS A 147 0.10 21.02 -9.17
CA LYS A 147 -0.87 22.12 -9.10
C LYS A 147 -1.97 21.86 -8.07
N ILE A 148 -2.52 20.64 -8.04
CA ILE A 148 -3.48 20.20 -7.02
C ILE A 148 -2.87 20.33 -5.61
N SER A 149 -1.60 19.94 -5.44
CA SER A 149 -0.91 20.06 -4.14
C SER A 149 -0.72 21.51 -3.71
N SER A 150 -0.36 22.39 -4.66
CA SER A 150 -0.19 23.83 -4.42
C SER A 150 -1.51 24.49 -4.03
N MET A 151 -2.58 24.24 -4.77
CA MET A 151 -3.91 24.76 -4.45
C MET A 151 -4.43 24.24 -3.11
N CYS A 152 -4.18 22.96 -2.78
CA CYS A 152 -4.47 22.43 -1.44
C CYS A 152 -3.77 23.23 -0.33
N GLU A 153 -2.52 23.67 -0.55
CA GLU A 153 -1.79 24.45 0.44
C GLU A 153 -2.31 25.89 0.55
N ILE A 154 -2.62 26.53 -0.59
CA ILE A 154 -3.20 27.89 -0.64
C ILE A 154 -4.56 27.93 0.07
N LEU A 155 -5.41 26.93 -0.19
CA LEU A 155 -6.73 26.81 0.43
C LEU A 155 -6.70 26.31 1.89
N GLN A 156 -5.50 26.23 2.50
CA GLN A 156 -5.28 25.73 3.86
C GLN A 156 -5.90 24.34 4.10
N GLY A 157 -5.86 23.52 3.06
CA GLY A 157 -6.46 22.21 2.98
C GLY A 157 -5.55 21.08 3.48
N LYS A 158 -6.00 19.86 3.18
CA LYS A 158 -5.23 18.66 3.47
C LYS A 158 -4.04 18.53 2.51
N LEU A 159 -2.84 18.75 3.02
CA LEU A 159 -1.59 18.55 2.29
C LEU A 159 -1.35 17.07 1.97
N PHE A 160 -0.59 16.82 0.90
CA PHE A 160 -0.07 15.51 0.55
C PHE A 160 1.31 15.63 -0.08
N ASN A 161 2.11 14.57 0.03
CA ASN A 161 3.43 14.54 -0.61
C ASN A 161 3.25 14.42 -2.14
N CYS A 162 3.41 15.53 -2.85
CA CYS A 162 3.48 15.54 -4.32
C CYS A 162 4.82 14.94 -4.79
N PHE A 163 5.90 15.32 -4.12
CA PHE A 163 7.25 14.84 -4.40
C PHE A 163 7.55 13.62 -3.50
N PRO A 164 7.91 12.46 -4.05
CA PRO A 164 8.34 11.32 -3.25
C PRO A 164 9.59 11.66 -2.44
N LEU A 165 9.51 11.49 -1.12
CA LEU A 165 10.60 11.82 -0.19
C LEU A 165 10.86 10.65 0.77
N ARG A 166 12.13 10.28 0.92
CA ARG A 166 12.56 9.35 1.99
C ARG A 166 12.67 10.14 3.30
N ARG A 167 11.83 9.80 4.27
CA ARG A 167 11.78 10.49 5.58
C ARG A 167 12.41 9.69 6.71
N ALA A 168 12.50 8.37 6.58
CA ALA A 168 13.07 7.49 7.59
C ALA A 168 14.58 7.73 7.72
N PHE A 169 15.08 7.66 8.95
CA PHE A 169 16.51 7.64 9.27
C PHE A 169 17.09 6.23 9.30
N ILE A 170 16.23 5.19 9.29
CA ILE A 170 16.67 3.81 9.18
C ILE A 170 17.16 3.58 7.75
N PRO A 171 18.40 3.10 7.54
CA PRO A 171 18.92 2.78 6.23
C PRO A 171 18.00 1.82 5.46
N SER A 172 17.99 1.95 4.14
CA SER A 172 17.18 1.12 3.25
C SER A 172 18.06 0.33 2.31
N TYR A 173 17.50 -0.70 1.71
CA TYR A 173 18.17 -1.51 0.71
C TYR A 173 18.71 -0.66 -0.44
N MET A 174 20.01 -0.72 -0.65
CA MET A 174 20.74 -0.20 -1.81
C MET A 174 21.01 -1.34 -2.78
N THR A 175 21.06 -1.01 -4.08
CA THR A 175 21.44 -1.97 -5.13
C THR A 175 22.94 -1.96 -5.27
N ILE A 176 23.56 -3.13 -5.21
CA ILE A 176 25.00 -3.32 -5.40
C ILE A 176 25.15 -4.35 -6.51
N ASP A 177 25.84 -3.97 -7.58
CA ASP A 177 26.25 -4.87 -8.64
C ASP A 177 27.75 -5.21 -8.52
N THR A 178 28.26 -6.07 -9.40
CA THR A 178 29.69 -6.44 -9.40
C THR A 178 30.62 -5.22 -9.56
N LEU A 179 30.21 -4.19 -10.31
CA LEU A 179 31.06 -3.01 -10.56
C LEU A 179 31.13 -2.12 -9.30
N ILE A 180 29.99 -1.88 -8.66
CA ILE A 180 29.91 -1.16 -7.38
C ILE A 180 30.70 -1.92 -6.31
N LEU A 181 30.55 -3.24 -6.26
CA LEU A 181 31.31 -4.11 -5.36
C LEU A 181 32.82 -3.95 -5.55
N ASN A 182 33.29 -4.04 -6.79
CA ASN A 182 34.71 -3.92 -7.12
C ASN A 182 35.28 -2.54 -6.77
N THR A 183 34.58 -1.48 -7.14
CA THR A 183 35.11 -0.10 -7.06
C THR A 183 34.88 0.57 -5.70
N GLN A 184 33.71 0.39 -5.08
CA GLN A 184 33.35 1.08 -3.84
C GLN A 184 33.69 0.29 -2.59
N ILE A 185 33.52 -1.04 -2.65
CA ILE A 185 33.72 -1.90 -1.48
C ILE A 185 35.16 -2.43 -1.47
N LEU A 186 35.59 -3.06 -2.57
CA LEU A 186 36.94 -3.63 -2.68
C LEU A 186 38.01 -2.59 -3.04
N LYS A 187 37.62 -1.40 -3.53
CA LYS A 187 38.51 -0.31 -3.95
C LYS A 187 39.51 -0.72 -5.05
N ASN A 188 39.15 -1.70 -5.86
CA ASN A 188 39.94 -2.15 -7.00
C ASN A 188 39.77 -1.20 -8.20
N PRO A 189 40.75 -1.14 -9.11
CA PRO A 189 40.62 -0.38 -10.36
C PRO A 189 39.54 -0.97 -11.26
N VAL A 190 39.00 -0.13 -12.15
CA VAL A 190 38.06 -0.58 -13.19
C VAL A 190 38.85 -1.29 -14.27
N THR A 191 38.55 -2.58 -14.51
CA THR A 191 39.13 -3.37 -15.60
C THR A 191 38.06 -3.73 -16.63
N ASN A 192 38.44 -3.82 -17.90
CA ASN A 192 37.52 -4.16 -19.01
C ASN A 192 36.98 -5.60 -18.89
N HIS A 193 37.74 -6.48 -18.26
CA HIS A 193 37.40 -7.88 -18.03
C HIS A 193 37.42 -8.17 -16.52
N LEU A 194 36.31 -7.85 -15.85
CA LEU A 194 36.09 -8.25 -14.46
C LEU A 194 35.68 -9.72 -14.42
N ASP A 195 36.55 -10.58 -13.91
CA ASP A 195 36.12 -11.91 -13.49
C ASP A 195 35.16 -11.74 -12.31
N LYS A 196 33.88 -12.02 -12.60
CA LYS A 196 32.80 -11.79 -11.67
C LYS A 196 32.88 -12.71 -10.46
N GLU A 197 33.42 -13.92 -10.60
CA GLU A 197 33.52 -14.86 -9.47
C GLU A 197 34.64 -14.45 -8.53
N ILE A 198 35.79 -14.06 -9.06
CA ILE A 198 36.93 -13.55 -8.27
C ILE A 198 36.53 -12.30 -7.49
N VAL A 199 35.80 -11.36 -8.10
CA VAL A 199 35.36 -10.13 -7.40
C VAL A 199 34.33 -10.43 -6.30
N ARG A 200 33.52 -11.49 -6.47
CA ARG A 200 32.45 -11.81 -5.53
C ARG A 200 32.92 -12.63 -4.35
N ALA A 201 33.88 -13.54 -4.55
CA ALA A 201 34.32 -14.47 -3.52
C ALA A 201 34.78 -13.82 -2.20
N PRO A 202 35.48 -12.65 -2.19
CA PRO A 202 35.90 -12.01 -0.95
C PRO A 202 34.76 -11.42 -0.12
N VAL A 203 33.63 -11.08 -0.74
CA VAL A 203 32.53 -10.34 -0.08
C VAL A 203 31.29 -11.20 0.11
N LEU A 204 31.13 -12.25 -0.69
CA LEU A 204 29.95 -13.10 -0.70
C LEU A 204 30.34 -14.54 -0.39
N SER A 205 29.60 -15.15 0.54
CA SER A 205 29.67 -16.60 0.74
C SER A 205 29.01 -17.30 -0.45
N VAL A 206 29.77 -17.54 -1.52
CA VAL A 206 29.30 -18.16 -2.77
C VAL A 206 28.75 -19.58 -2.53
N ALA A 207 29.25 -20.26 -1.49
CA ALA A 207 28.77 -21.58 -1.09
C ALA A 207 27.38 -21.57 -0.41
N ALA A 208 26.88 -20.40 0.02
CA ALA A 208 25.61 -20.30 0.71
C ALA A 208 24.44 -20.78 -0.16
N LYS A 209 23.45 -21.44 0.46
CA LYS A 209 22.23 -21.93 -0.22
C LYS A 209 21.51 -20.84 -1.01
N ALA A 210 21.56 -19.59 -0.52
CA ALA A 210 20.97 -18.44 -1.19
C ALA A 210 21.63 -18.13 -2.54
N MET A 211 22.90 -18.46 -2.73
CA MET A 211 23.68 -18.16 -3.96
C MET A 211 23.62 -19.30 -4.98
N LYS A 212 23.37 -20.53 -4.53
CA LYS A 212 23.25 -21.71 -5.41
C LYS A 212 22.13 -21.54 -6.44
N PRO A 213 22.30 -22.06 -7.67
CA PRO A 213 21.23 -22.11 -8.66
C PRO A 213 19.94 -22.73 -8.13
N GLN A 214 18.81 -22.21 -8.54
CA GLN A 214 17.46 -22.68 -8.18
C GLN A 214 16.65 -22.96 -9.45
N SER A 215 15.43 -23.49 -9.29
CA SER A 215 14.50 -24.00 -10.33
C SER A 215 14.83 -25.39 -10.87
N GLU A 216 13.85 -25.99 -11.55
CA GLU A 216 14.07 -27.14 -12.43
C GLU A 216 15.23 -26.81 -13.39
N ARG A 217 16.13 -27.79 -13.57
CA ARG A 217 17.36 -27.66 -14.38
C ARG A 217 18.37 -26.58 -13.95
N LYS A 218 18.25 -26.01 -12.74
CA LYS A 218 19.19 -24.99 -12.21
C LYS A 218 19.32 -23.75 -13.13
N ALA A 219 18.23 -23.38 -13.80
CA ALA A 219 18.22 -22.28 -14.76
C ALA A 219 18.36 -20.90 -14.09
N SER A 220 17.74 -20.71 -12.92
CA SER A 220 17.84 -19.45 -12.17
C SER A 220 19.16 -19.34 -11.40
N LYS A 221 20.09 -18.52 -11.89
CA LYS A 221 21.42 -18.33 -11.28
C LYS A 221 21.63 -16.89 -10.82
N PHE A 222 22.48 -16.70 -9.82
CA PHE A 222 22.89 -15.37 -9.37
C PHE A 222 23.80 -14.72 -10.42
N ARG A 223 23.40 -13.55 -10.93
CA ARG A 223 24.15 -12.84 -11.99
C ARG A 223 24.89 -11.58 -11.51
N GLY A 224 24.88 -11.29 -10.21
CA GLY A 224 25.72 -10.24 -9.61
C GLY A 224 25.00 -9.03 -9.06
N MET A 225 23.66 -9.00 -9.06
CA MET A 225 22.89 -7.90 -8.48
C MET A 225 22.31 -8.32 -7.14
N LEU A 226 22.74 -7.62 -6.08
CA LEU A 226 22.22 -7.79 -4.74
C LEU A 226 21.60 -6.50 -4.25
N PHE A 227 20.70 -6.63 -3.29
CA PHE A 227 20.14 -5.52 -2.55
C PHE A 227 20.47 -5.72 -1.08
N THR A 228 20.99 -4.71 -0.41
CA THR A 228 21.30 -4.81 1.01
C THR A 228 21.14 -3.48 1.73
N ASP A 229 20.71 -3.55 2.98
CA ASP A 229 20.73 -2.43 3.91
C ASP A 229 21.85 -2.57 4.95
N GLY A 230 22.82 -3.47 4.75
CA GLY A 230 23.91 -3.79 5.70
C GLY A 230 23.57 -4.89 6.72
N VAL A 231 22.29 -5.24 6.90
CA VAL A 231 21.87 -6.33 7.79
C VAL A 231 21.21 -7.46 7.03
N GLY A 232 20.29 -7.13 6.12
CA GLY A 232 19.65 -8.08 5.24
C GLY A 232 20.27 -8.04 3.84
N VAL A 233 20.31 -9.18 3.17
CA VAL A 233 20.71 -9.30 1.76
C VAL A 233 19.61 -9.98 0.97
N SER A 234 19.24 -9.40 -0.17
CA SER A 234 18.35 -9.99 -1.16
C SER A 234 19.09 -10.14 -2.47
N VAL A 235 18.99 -11.32 -3.08
CA VAL A 235 19.77 -11.69 -4.26
C VAL A 235 18.84 -11.87 -5.44
N LEU A 236 19.16 -11.24 -6.58
CA LEU A 236 18.41 -11.45 -7.80
C LEU A 236 18.99 -12.62 -8.59
N LYS A 237 18.16 -13.63 -8.88
CA LYS A 237 18.48 -14.73 -9.79
C LYS A 237 17.71 -14.57 -11.09
N GLN A 238 18.34 -14.94 -12.21
CA GLN A 238 17.78 -14.79 -13.54
C GLN A 238 18.02 -16.07 -14.35
N ASN A 239 17.06 -16.42 -15.21
CA ASN A 239 17.16 -17.56 -16.12
C ASN A 239 18.14 -17.25 -17.28
N ASP A 240 17.99 -16.10 -17.93
CA ASP A 240 18.79 -15.74 -19.11
C ASP A 240 19.73 -14.55 -18.87
N ASP A 241 20.76 -14.43 -19.71
CA ASP A 241 21.58 -13.23 -19.84
C ASP A 241 20.71 -12.10 -20.42
N MET A 242 20.51 -11.03 -19.66
CA MET A 242 19.91 -9.83 -20.23
C MET A 242 20.83 -9.32 -21.35
N LYS A 243 20.38 -9.36 -22.61
CA LYS A 243 21.01 -8.59 -23.70
C LYS A 243 21.13 -7.13 -23.23
N LYS A 244 22.36 -6.60 -23.22
CA LYS A 244 22.65 -5.18 -22.97
C LYS A 244 21.84 -4.35 -23.97
N GLY A 245 21.04 -3.40 -23.46
CA GLY A 245 20.47 -2.32 -24.26
C GLY A 245 19.49 -2.74 -25.35
N GLY A 246 18.23 -2.99 -24.98
CA GLY A 246 17.11 -2.78 -25.89
C GLY A 246 16.55 -1.38 -25.62
N SER A 247 16.57 -0.52 -26.63
CA SER A 247 15.80 0.73 -26.69
C SER A 247 14.38 0.50 -26.17
N GLY A 248 13.86 1.47 -25.43
CA GLY A 248 12.55 1.41 -24.77
C GLY A 248 11.36 1.32 -25.74
N ALA A 249 11.18 0.16 -26.35
CA ALA A 249 9.99 -0.24 -27.08
C ALA A 249 9.50 -1.57 -26.49
N ASP A 250 8.23 -1.58 -26.08
CA ASP A 250 7.41 -2.76 -25.84
C ASP A 250 7.72 -3.75 -24.73
N ARG A 251 8.44 -3.32 -23.68
CA ARG A 251 8.04 -3.79 -22.35
C ARG A 251 6.95 -2.87 -21.83
N ARG A 252 5.77 -2.96 -22.46
CA ARG A 252 4.53 -2.86 -21.66
C ARG A 252 4.81 -3.81 -20.52
N ALA A 253 4.98 -3.30 -19.30
CA ALA A 253 4.61 -4.12 -18.16
C ALA A 253 3.20 -4.56 -18.53
N LYS A 254 3.03 -5.82 -18.95
CA LYS A 254 1.71 -6.43 -18.94
C LYS A 254 1.18 -6.01 -17.59
N ALA A 255 0.16 -5.15 -17.59
CA ALA A 255 -0.63 -4.92 -16.40
C ALA A 255 -0.85 -6.34 -15.88
N VAL A 256 -0.27 -6.67 -14.73
CA VAL A 256 -0.23 -8.06 -14.22
C VAL A 256 -1.60 -8.62 -14.49
N ASP A 257 -1.65 -9.55 -15.46
CA ASP A 257 -2.89 -9.96 -16.09
C ASP A 257 -3.89 -10.30 -14.99
N GLU A 258 -5.16 -10.00 -15.27
CA GLU A 258 -6.32 -10.38 -14.47
C GLU A 258 -6.06 -11.73 -13.78
N GLU A 259 -6.29 -11.74 -12.48
CA GLU A 259 -5.96 -12.82 -11.55
C GLU A 259 -6.11 -14.20 -12.21
N GLY A 260 -5.02 -14.97 -12.31
CA GLY A 260 -5.05 -16.35 -12.83
C GLY A 260 -5.85 -17.34 -11.98
N PHE A 261 -6.75 -16.86 -11.11
CA PHE A 261 -7.70 -17.64 -10.34
C PHE A 261 -9.02 -17.69 -11.11
N LYS A 262 -9.54 -18.90 -11.37
CA LYS A 262 -10.84 -19.08 -12.00
C LYS A 262 -11.96 -18.63 -11.04
N TYR A 263 -13.00 -18.02 -11.60
CA TYR A 263 -14.27 -17.83 -10.89
C TYR A 263 -15.00 -19.17 -10.82
N ILE A 264 -15.67 -19.46 -9.70
CA ILE A 264 -16.41 -20.71 -9.51
C ILE A 264 -17.50 -20.90 -10.57
N GLU A 265 -18.13 -19.81 -10.99
CA GLU A 265 -19.15 -19.76 -12.06
C GLU A 265 -18.59 -20.13 -13.45
N LYS A 266 -17.27 -20.07 -13.62
CA LYS A 266 -16.57 -20.37 -14.87
C LYS A 266 -15.86 -21.73 -14.84
N LEU A 267 -16.13 -22.55 -13.83
CA LEU A 267 -15.63 -23.92 -13.77
C LEU A 267 -16.52 -24.85 -14.61
N GLU A 268 -15.92 -25.85 -15.24
CA GLU A 268 -16.66 -26.88 -15.98
C GLU A 268 -17.47 -27.76 -15.01
N LYS A 269 -18.52 -28.43 -15.51
CA LYS A 269 -19.42 -29.25 -14.67
C LYS A 269 -18.67 -30.38 -13.96
N GLU A 270 -17.71 -30.99 -14.64
CA GLU A 270 -16.86 -32.05 -14.10
C GLU A 270 -15.97 -31.52 -12.96
N GLU A 271 -15.42 -30.31 -13.10
CA GLU A 271 -14.63 -29.64 -12.05
C GLU A 271 -15.49 -29.31 -10.83
N LEU A 272 -16.75 -28.90 -11.04
CA LEU A 272 -17.70 -28.62 -9.98
C LEU A 272 -18.09 -29.89 -9.22
N LEU A 273 -18.40 -30.98 -9.92
CA LEU A 273 -18.78 -32.26 -9.33
C LEU A 273 -17.62 -32.90 -8.56
N ALA A 274 -16.40 -32.87 -9.11
CA ALA A 274 -15.21 -33.39 -8.43
C ALA A 274 -14.85 -32.61 -7.14
N GLY A 275 -15.31 -31.38 -7.01
CA GLY A 275 -15.08 -30.52 -5.86
C GLY A 275 -16.10 -30.64 -4.73
N VAL A 276 -17.17 -31.43 -4.88
CA VAL A 276 -18.19 -31.60 -3.83
C VAL A 276 -17.60 -32.34 -2.62
N GLY A 277 -17.89 -31.86 -1.41
CA GLY A 277 -17.34 -32.34 -0.14
C GLY A 277 -15.95 -31.78 0.20
N LYS A 278 -15.40 -30.88 -0.62
CA LYS A 278 -14.02 -30.35 -0.52
C LYS A 278 -13.95 -28.83 -0.45
N ARG A 279 -15.08 -28.13 -0.51
CA ARG A 279 -15.11 -26.67 -0.62
C ARG A 279 -15.01 -26.00 0.74
N VAL A 280 -14.15 -24.98 0.80
CA VAL A 280 -13.99 -24.14 1.98
C VAL A 280 -14.25 -22.70 1.61
N LEU A 281 -15.33 -22.12 2.14
CA LEU A 281 -15.66 -20.71 1.96
C LEU A 281 -14.79 -19.86 2.90
N ILE A 282 -14.09 -18.88 2.35
CA ILE A 282 -13.23 -17.93 3.07
C ILE A 282 -13.88 -16.55 3.09
N ASP A 283 -14.21 -16.07 4.27
CA ASP A 283 -14.59 -14.68 4.54
C ASP A 283 -13.45 -13.93 5.25
N PRO A 284 -12.83 -12.94 4.59
CA PRO A 284 -11.82 -12.11 5.22
C PRO A 284 -12.46 -10.91 5.95
N GLY A 285 -12.37 -10.90 7.28
CA GLY A 285 -13.00 -9.89 8.13
C GLY A 285 -12.02 -8.88 8.76
N TRP A 286 -12.58 -7.96 9.56
CA TRP A 286 -11.79 -6.94 10.29
C TRP A 286 -11.16 -7.44 11.60
N ARG A 287 -11.86 -8.33 12.32
CA ARG A 287 -11.39 -8.93 13.58
C ARG A 287 -10.64 -10.23 13.30
N ASP A 288 -11.28 -11.04 12.48
CA ASP A 288 -10.77 -12.30 11.96
C ASP A 288 -10.16 -12.00 10.60
N VAL A 289 -8.83 -12.06 10.54
CA VAL A 289 -8.08 -11.83 9.28
C VAL A 289 -8.54 -12.83 8.21
N LEU A 290 -8.96 -14.02 8.64
CA LEU A 290 -9.55 -15.05 7.81
C LEU A 290 -10.49 -15.91 8.65
N TYR A 291 -11.70 -16.12 8.16
CA TYR A 291 -12.66 -17.06 8.70
C TYR A 291 -13.04 -18.05 7.60
N CYS A 292 -12.97 -19.34 7.90
CA CYS A 292 -13.26 -20.41 6.96
C CYS A 292 -14.41 -21.27 7.45
N VAL A 293 -15.27 -21.67 6.53
CA VAL A 293 -16.36 -22.62 6.76
C VAL A 293 -16.30 -23.70 5.68
N HIS A 294 -16.22 -24.96 6.07
CA HIS A 294 -16.35 -26.09 5.16
C HIS A 294 -17.81 -26.23 4.69
N GLU A 295 -18.05 -26.65 3.45
CA GLU A 295 -19.42 -26.74 2.91
C GLU A 295 -20.33 -27.72 3.69
N GLU A 296 -19.74 -28.77 4.25
CA GLU A 296 -20.44 -29.75 5.11
C GLU A 296 -20.58 -29.28 6.58
N SER A 297 -20.25 -28.03 6.90
CA SER A 297 -20.39 -27.53 8.26
C SER A 297 -21.87 -27.34 8.61
N THR A 298 -22.36 -28.03 9.64
CA THR A 298 -23.72 -27.84 10.18
C THR A 298 -23.70 -27.11 11.53
N ILE A 299 -24.88 -26.84 12.11
CA ILE A 299 -24.99 -26.23 13.44
C ILE A 299 -24.44 -27.19 14.51
N GLU A 300 -24.69 -28.49 14.37
CA GLU A 300 -24.25 -29.55 15.26
C GLU A 300 -22.77 -29.89 15.06
N SER A 301 -22.29 -29.90 13.81
CA SER A 301 -20.91 -30.24 13.45
C SER A 301 -20.20 -29.08 12.75
N LYS A 302 -19.68 -28.15 13.55
CA LYS A 302 -19.00 -26.95 13.05
C LYS A 302 -17.61 -27.26 12.51
N ARG A 303 -17.47 -27.30 11.19
CA ARG A 303 -16.18 -27.42 10.50
C ARG A 303 -15.69 -26.04 10.08
N THR A 304 -15.15 -25.29 11.05
CA THR A 304 -14.69 -23.91 10.86
C THR A 304 -13.24 -23.72 11.27
N TYR A 305 -12.60 -22.69 10.70
CA TYR A 305 -11.27 -22.24 11.10
C TYR A 305 -11.23 -20.72 11.19
N ARG A 306 -10.59 -20.19 12.23
CA ARG A 306 -10.52 -18.74 12.46
C ARG A 306 -9.09 -18.31 12.70
N TYR A 307 -8.61 -17.41 11.87
CA TYR A 307 -7.31 -16.76 12.01
C TYR A 307 -7.50 -15.30 12.40
N THR A 308 -7.08 -14.94 13.62
CA THR A 308 -7.38 -13.62 14.19
C THR A 308 -6.22 -12.64 14.03
N SER A 309 -6.55 -11.34 14.01
CA SER A 309 -5.55 -10.26 14.06
C SER A 309 -4.64 -10.36 15.29
N SER A 310 -5.18 -10.77 16.44
CA SER A 310 -4.41 -10.99 17.67
C SER A 310 -3.42 -12.14 17.54
N GLN A 311 -3.85 -13.28 16.98
CA GLN A 311 -2.97 -14.42 16.71
C GLN A 311 -1.82 -13.99 15.79
N ARG A 312 -2.15 -13.37 14.66
CA ARG A 312 -1.16 -12.85 13.72
C ARG A 312 -0.17 -11.91 14.38
N ALA A 313 -0.65 -10.97 15.20
CA ALA A 313 0.19 -9.99 15.89
C ALA A 313 1.20 -10.64 16.86
N ILE A 314 0.83 -11.77 17.49
CA ILE A 314 1.73 -12.58 18.31
C ILE A 314 2.74 -13.30 17.43
N GLU A 315 2.26 -13.99 16.38
CA GLU A 315 3.10 -14.78 15.47
C GLU A 315 4.19 -13.95 14.78
N ILE A 316 3.87 -12.70 14.39
CA ILE A 316 4.83 -11.78 13.76
C ILE A 316 5.61 -10.93 14.77
N LYS A 317 5.32 -11.07 16.07
CA LYS A 317 5.90 -10.29 17.19
C LYS A 317 5.68 -8.78 17.07
N SER A 318 4.65 -8.32 16.34
CA SER A 318 4.43 -6.88 16.10
C SER A 318 4.17 -6.10 17.38
N ARG A 319 3.35 -6.66 18.29
CA ARG A 319 3.07 -6.06 19.61
C ARG A 319 4.33 -5.98 20.47
N LYS A 320 5.15 -7.04 20.47
CA LYS A 320 6.43 -7.08 21.19
C LYS A 320 7.36 -5.98 20.68
N PHE A 321 7.57 -5.89 19.37
CA PHE A 321 8.44 -4.86 18.77
C PHE A 321 7.91 -3.44 19.02
N LYS A 322 6.59 -3.22 18.94
CA LYS A 322 5.98 -1.93 19.25
C LYS A 322 6.17 -1.53 20.71
N LYS A 323 5.98 -2.46 21.66
CA LYS A 323 6.21 -2.22 23.09
C LYS A 323 7.67 -1.90 23.37
N LEU A 324 8.59 -2.66 22.75
CA LEU A 324 10.03 -2.45 22.86
C LEU A 324 10.43 -1.05 22.37
N GLN A 325 9.95 -0.65 21.19
CA GLN A 325 10.17 0.70 20.64
C GLN A 325 9.59 1.82 21.50
N LYS A 326 8.47 1.59 22.20
CA LYS A 326 7.88 2.59 23.09
C LYS A 326 8.70 2.74 24.37
N ASN A 327 9.11 1.62 24.96
CA ASN A 327 9.73 1.59 26.28
C ASN A 327 11.20 2.00 26.26
N LEU A 328 11.93 1.65 25.19
CA LEU A 328 13.37 1.91 25.09
C LEU A 328 13.70 3.13 24.23
N LYS A 329 12.71 3.94 23.84
CA LYS A 329 12.95 5.16 23.07
C LYS A 329 13.51 6.25 23.99
N PRO A 330 14.77 6.70 23.76
CA PRO A 330 15.37 7.78 24.53
C PRO A 330 14.61 9.11 24.42
N ASP A 331 14.76 9.97 25.41
CA ASP A 331 14.04 11.25 25.49
C ASP A 331 14.52 12.26 24.45
N ASP A 332 15.83 12.31 24.16
CA ASP A 332 16.44 13.13 23.12
C ASP A 332 15.87 12.80 21.73
N VAL A 333 15.71 11.51 21.41
CA VAL A 333 15.06 11.04 20.18
C VAL A 333 13.60 11.49 20.12
N ARG A 334 12.88 11.45 21.25
CA ARG A 334 11.49 11.89 21.33
C ARG A 334 11.36 13.39 21.09
N VAL A 335 12.22 14.20 21.70
CA VAL A 335 12.26 15.66 21.50
C VAL A 335 12.56 15.99 20.04
N ALA A 336 13.55 15.33 19.44
CA ALA A 336 13.91 15.48 18.03
C ALA A 336 12.76 15.12 17.08
N GLU A 337 12.04 14.02 17.32
CA GLU A 337 10.87 13.63 16.52
C GLU A 337 9.73 14.65 16.64
N VAL A 338 9.46 15.15 17.85
CA VAL A 338 8.43 16.16 18.09
C VAL A 338 8.78 17.46 17.38
N SER A 339 10.03 17.91 17.46
CA SER A 339 10.49 19.12 16.77
C SER A 339 10.31 19.01 15.26
N LEU A 340 10.80 17.91 14.65
CA LEU A 340 10.66 17.66 13.21
C LEU A 340 9.19 17.55 12.76
N SER A 341 8.29 17.06 13.62
CA SER A 341 6.86 16.89 13.29
C SER A 341 6.10 18.20 13.08
N LYS A 342 6.61 19.30 13.66
CA LYS A 342 6.05 20.66 13.50
C LYS A 342 6.25 21.17 12.07
N CYS A 343 7.32 20.73 11.40
CA CYS A 343 7.64 21.09 10.03
C CYS A 343 7.05 20.05 9.05
N LYS A 344 6.20 20.50 8.10
CA LYS A 344 5.54 19.59 7.16
C LYS A 344 6.44 19.31 5.94
N SER A 345 6.93 18.08 5.83
CA SER A 345 7.63 17.59 4.64
C SER A 345 6.79 17.59 3.36
N SER A 346 5.46 17.74 3.48
CA SER A 346 4.51 17.67 2.38
C SER A 346 4.21 19.02 1.72
N THR A 347 4.83 20.10 2.22
CA THR A 347 4.67 21.44 1.65
C THR A 347 5.30 21.51 0.26
N VAL A 348 4.69 22.29 -0.62
CA VAL A 348 5.25 22.65 -1.94
C VAL A 348 5.76 24.09 -1.98
N ASN A 349 5.59 24.85 -0.89
CA ASN A 349 6.19 26.15 -0.71
C ASN A 349 7.69 26.00 -0.40
N GLY A 350 8.54 26.66 -1.20
CA GLY A 350 10.00 26.54 -1.11
C GLY A 350 10.55 26.93 0.26
N ASP A 351 10.09 28.03 0.84
CA ASP A 351 10.59 28.54 2.12
C ASP A 351 10.20 27.64 3.29
N LYS A 352 8.95 27.16 3.31
CA LYS A 352 8.50 26.19 4.32
C LYS A 352 9.25 24.87 4.18
N PHE A 353 9.57 24.45 2.95
CA PHE A 353 10.36 23.25 2.72
C PHE A 353 11.81 23.43 3.16
N ALA A 354 12.43 24.59 2.90
CA ALA A 354 13.77 24.93 3.37
C ALA A 354 13.84 24.88 4.90
N LYS A 355 12.85 25.44 5.61
CA LYS A 355 12.73 25.31 7.07
C LYS A 355 12.66 23.85 7.53
N TYR A 356 11.90 23.00 6.83
CA TYR A 356 11.87 21.57 7.11
C TYR A 356 13.25 20.90 6.91
N LEU A 357 14.01 21.28 5.87
CA LEU A 357 15.35 20.74 5.63
C LEU A 357 16.34 21.14 6.73
N GLN A 358 16.33 22.40 7.15
CA GLN A 358 17.17 22.91 8.24
C GLN A 358 16.86 22.20 9.57
N GLU A 359 15.58 22.06 9.91
CA GLU A 359 15.15 21.32 11.10
C GLU A 359 15.59 19.85 11.00
N ARG A 360 15.41 19.23 9.82
CA ARG A 360 15.83 17.84 9.58
C ARG A 360 17.33 17.66 9.76
N ALA A 361 18.15 18.61 9.30
CA ALA A 361 19.60 18.60 9.46
C ALA A 361 19.99 18.70 10.93
N THR A 362 19.34 19.60 11.68
CA THR A 362 19.57 19.81 13.12
C THR A 362 19.31 18.53 13.92
N VAL A 363 18.23 17.81 13.63
CA VAL A 363 17.89 16.56 14.35
C VAL A 363 18.60 15.32 13.80
N ALA A 364 19.27 15.41 12.65
CA ALA A 364 19.84 14.25 11.96
C ALA A 364 20.91 13.50 12.77
N PRO A 365 21.83 14.13 13.50
CA PRO A 365 22.83 13.43 14.30
C PRO A 365 22.20 12.53 15.38
N ALA A 366 21.26 13.08 16.17
CA ALA A 366 20.56 12.34 17.22
C ALA A 366 19.71 11.20 16.65
N LEU A 367 18.94 11.47 15.59
CA LEU A 367 18.07 10.46 14.99
C LEU A 367 18.85 9.39 14.22
N SER A 368 19.95 9.73 13.56
CA SER A 368 20.81 8.75 12.86
C SER A 368 21.52 7.85 13.86
N LYS A 369 22.07 8.40 14.96
CA LYS A 369 22.67 7.61 16.04
C LYS A 369 21.71 6.56 16.60
N TYR A 370 20.41 6.88 16.68
CA TYR A 370 19.40 5.93 17.16
C TYR A 370 18.88 4.98 16.08
N TYR A 371 18.62 5.45 14.85
CA TYR A 371 17.94 4.65 13.81
C TYR A 371 18.89 3.91 12.85
N ALA A 372 20.18 4.24 12.85
CA ALA A 372 21.22 3.64 12.03
C ALA A 372 22.37 3.12 12.91
N ASN A 373 22.03 2.46 14.02
CA ASN A 373 22.99 2.04 15.06
C ASN A 373 23.58 0.65 14.86
N GLU A 374 23.20 -0.09 13.82
CA GLU A 374 23.50 -1.53 13.77
C GLU A 374 24.97 -1.86 13.51
N ASP A 375 25.77 -0.84 13.19
CA ASP A 375 27.23 -0.91 13.05
C ASP A 375 27.95 -0.67 14.39
N ILE A 376 27.20 -0.32 15.45
CA ILE A 376 27.71 -0.13 16.81
C ILE A 376 27.62 -1.46 17.59
N PRO A 377 28.69 -1.93 18.25
CA PRO A 377 28.66 -3.14 19.08
C PRO A 377 27.55 -3.08 20.14
N ALA A 378 26.80 -4.19 20.28
CA ALA A 378 25.66 -4.26 21.20
C ALA A 378 26.05 -4.10 22.69
N VAL A 379 27.33 -4.33 23.02
CA VAL A 379 27.87 -4.21 24.39
C VAL A 379 27.93 -2.73 24.83
N GLU A 380 28.00 -1.80 23.87
CA GLU A 380 28.22 -0.37 24.15
C GLU A 380 26.93 0.44 24.25
N THR A 381 25.77 -0.09 23.82
CA THR A 381 24.55 0.73 23.74
C THR A 381 23.24 -0.03 24.01
N ASN A 382 22.35 0.55 24.83
CA ASN A 382 20.97 0.09 25.05
C ASN A 382 20.02 0.42 23.86
N LEU A 383 20.55 0.51 22.64
CA LEU A 383 19.81 0.96 21.45
C LEU A 383 19.12 -0.20 20.73
N LEU A 384 18.04 0.11 20.02
CA LEU A 384 17.26 -0.90 19.30
C LEU A 384 17.84 -1.18 17.90
N PRO A 385 18.07 -2.46 17.52
CA PRO A 385 18.62 -2.78 16.21
C PRO A 385 17.50 -2.81 15.14
N PHE A 386 17.14 -1.65 14.60
CA PHE A 386 15.97 -1.45 13.75
C PHE A 386 15.97 -2.30 12.47
N ARG A 387 17.07 -2.39 11.74
CA ARG A 387 17.25 -3.22 10.54
C ARG A 387 17.09 -4.70 10.88
N LYS A 388 17.68 -5.18 12.00
CA LYS A 388 17.52 -6.57 12.48
C LYS A 388 16.07 -6.85 12.89
N MET A 389 15.40 -5.90 13.56
CA MET A 389 13.98 -6.02 13.90
C MET A 389 13.08 -6.07 12.66
N LYS A 390 13.37 -5.26 11.63
CA LYS A 390 12.68 -5.31 10.33
C LYS A 390 12.87 -6.67 9.65
N LEU A 391 14.10 -7.17 9.60
CA LEU A 391 14.40 -8.49 9.06
C LEU A 391 13.67 -9.59 9.83
N SER A 392 13.69 -9.55 11.17
CA SER A 392 12.94 -10.49 12.00
C SER A 392 11.43 -10.40 11.74
N SER A 393 10.87 -9.20 11.62
CA SER A 393 9.45 -9.02 11.29
C SER A 393 9.09 -9.63 9.94
N PHE A 394 9.96 -9.50 8.94
CA PHE A 394 9.77 -10.11 7.62
C PHE A 394 9.81 -11.63 7.69
N ILE A 395 10.81 -12.21 8.37
CA ILE A 395 10.95 -13.66 8.56
C ILE A 395 9.75 -14.22 9.34
N ASN A 396 9.36 -13.58 10.46
CA ASN A 396 8.22 -14.03 11.25
C ASN A 396 6.92 -13.97 10.43
N GLY A 397 6.77 -12.97 9.55
CA GLY A 397 5.66 -12.87 8.60
C GLY A 397 5.59 -14.05 7.65
N GLN A 398 6.70 -14.42 7.02
CA GLN A 398 6.74 -15.62 6.15
C GLN A 398 6.47 -16.91 6.92
N GLN A 399 6.98 -17.03 8.15
CA GLN A 399 6.73 -18.19 8.99
C GLN A 399 5.27 -18.28 9.46
N ALA A 400 4.62 -17.14 9.74
CA ALA A 400 3.21 -17.09 10.06
C ALA A 400 2.35 -17.52 8.87
N ASP A 401 2.67 -17.03 7.67
CA ASP A 401 1.98 -17.41 6.43
C ASP A 401 2.10 -18.91 6.15
N LYS A 402 3.30 -19.49 6.28
CA LYS A 402 3.53 -20.94 6.15
C LYS A 402 2.77 -21.76 7.19
N ARG A 403 2.66 -21.25 8.43
CA ARG A 403 1.91 -21.90 9.51
C ARG A 403 0.41 -21.86 9.23
N LEU A 404 -0.10 -20.72 8.76
CA LEU A 404 -1.50 -20.57 8.37
C LEU A 404 -1.88 -21.57 7.26
N ALA A 405 -1.11 -21.64 6.18
CA ALA A 405 -1.37 -22.58 5.10
C ALA A 405 -1.35 -24.04 5.58
N ARG A 406 -0.35 -24.42 6.40
CA ARG A 406 -0.30 -25.76 7.01
C ARG A 406 -1.49 -26.07 7.90
N ASN A 407 -1.92 -25.10 8.72
CA ASN A 407 -3.08 -25.29 9.59
C ASN A 407 -4.38 -25.47 8.79
N LEU A 408 -4.52 -24.78 7.65
CA LEU A 408 -5.66 -24.97 6.76
C LEU A 408 -5.66 -26.38 6.15
N ILE A 409 -4.51 -26.87 5.68
CA ILE A 409 -4.36 -28.24 5.16
C ILE A 409 -4.68 -29.27 6.24
N ILE A 410 -4.13 -29.12 7.45
CA ILE A 410 -4.43 -30.02 8.57
C ILE A 410 -5.93 -30.01 8.93
N LYS A 411 -6.59 -28.86 8.82
CA LYS A 411 -7.98 -28.69 9.24
C LYS A 411 -9.00 -29.17 8.21
N PHE A 412 -8.72 -28.98 6.93
CA PHE A 412 -9.68 -29.22 5.86
C PHE A 412 -9.26 -30.28 4.85
N GLY A 413 -8.04 -30.79 4.91
CA GLY A 413 -7.46 -31.67 3.88
C GLY A 413 -6.58 -30.89 2.90
N ASP A 414 -5.71 -31.62 2.21
CA ASP A 414 -4.86 -31.11 1.14
C ASP A 414 -5.61 -30.95 -0.19
N ASP A 415 -6.68 -31.72 -0.39
CA ASP A 415 -7.59 -31.67 -1.52
C ASP A 415 -8.70 -30.60 -1.40
N ALA A 416 -8.74 -29.90 -0.27
CA ALA A 416 -9.67 -28.81 -0.06
C ALA A 416 -9.45 -27.66 -1.06
N THR A 417 -10.55 -27.14 -1.61
CA THR A 417 -10.56 -26.01 -2.55
C THR A 417 -11.09 -24.76 -1.85
N PRO A 418 -10.23 -23.81 -1.44
CA PRO A 418 -10.69 -22.60 -0.80
C PRO A 418 -11.26 -21.61 -1.81
N ILE A 419 -12.46 -21.12 -1.54
CA ILE A 419 -13.21 -20.15 -2.34
C ILE A 419 -13.27 -18.84 -1.57
N THR A 420 -12.94 -17.73 -2.21
CA THR A 420 -12.98 -16.41 -1.57
C THR A 420 -13.60 -15.38 -2.49
N GLY A 421 -14.26 -14.38 -1.91
CA GLY A 421 -14.77 -13.24 -2.67
C GLY A 421 -13.71 -12.50 -3.48
N ASN A 422 -14.13 -11.98 -4.63
CA ASN A 422 -13.37 -10.99 -5.37
C ASN A 422 -13.36 -9.60 -4.71
N TRP A 423 -14.16 -9.40 -3.64
CA TRP A 423 -14.26 -8.13 -2.95
C TRP A 423 -12.91 -7.69 -2.35
N SER A 424 -12.61 -6.41 -2.51
CA SER A 424 -11.42 -5.78 -1.93
C SER A 424 -11.80 -4.57 -1.11
N ALA A 425 -11.59 -4.64 0.20
CA ALA A 425 -11.77 -3.51 1.09
C ALA A 425 -10.61 -2.52 0.97
N GLY A 426 -10.92 -1.23 1.06
CA GLY A 426 -9.91 -0.23 1.41
C GLY A 426 -9.43 -0.39 2.85
N ASN A 427 -8.24 0.14 3.17
CA ASN A 427 -7.74 0.19 4.54
C ASN A 427 -8.68 1.02 5.43
N VAL A 428 -9.34 0.39 6.40
CA VAL A 428 -10.17 1.07 7.38
C VAL A 428 -9.31 1.54 8.55
N LYS A 429 -9.53 2.76 9.03
CA LYS A 429 -8.79 3.33 10.16
C LYS A 429 -8.97 2.43 11.40
N PHE A 430 -7.87 2.16 12.09
CA PHE A 430 -7.79 1.33 13.30
C PHE A 430 -7.96 -0.19 13.11
N HIS A 431 -8.16 -0.67 11.89
CA HIS A 431 -8.21 -2.11 11.59
C HIS A 431 -6.95 -2.57 10.84
N GLU A 432 -6.61 -3.85 10.99
CA GLU A 432 -5.58 -4.45 10.15
C GLU A 432 -6.04 -4.45 8.68
N PRO A 433 -5.12 -4.22 7.72
CA PRO A 433 -5.45 -4.37 6.31
C PRO A 433 -6.01 -5.77 6.02
N ILE A 434 -7.18 -5.82 5.40
CA ILE A 434 -7.76 -7.07 4.93
C ILE A 434 -6.89 -7.58 3.79
N ARG A 435 -6.30 -8.78 3.96
CA ARG A 435 -5.42 -9.37 2.95
C ARG A 435 -6.27 -10.04 1.89
N GLY A 436 -6.68 -9.29 0.85
CA GLY A 436 -7.32 -9.88 -0.33
C GLY A 436 -6.30 -10.59 -1.21
N VAL A 437 -5.89 -9.94 -2.31
CA VAL A 437 -4.95 -10.46 -3.32
C VAL A 437 -3.68 -11.09 -2.73
N GLY A 438 -3.09 -10.44 -1.72
CA GLY A 438 -1.84 -10.91 -1.11
C GLY A 438 -1.98 -12.24 -0.36
N MET A 439 -3.16 -12.53 0.20
CA MET A 439 -3.44 -13.81 0.85
C MET A 439 -3.68 -14.91 -0.18
N ARG A 440 -4.47 -14.62 -1.23
CA ARG A 440 -4.71 -15.56 -2.34
C ARG A 440 -3.42 -16.05 -2.96
N ARG A 441 -2.51 -15.11 -3.29
CA ARG A 441 -1.19 -15.43 -3.85
C ARG A 441 -0.35 -16.27 -2.89
N MET A 442 -0.39 -15.95 -1.61
CA MET A 442 0.36 -16.70 -0.59
C MET A 442 -0.14 -18.14 -0.46
N LEU A 443 -1.45 -18.36 -0.39
CA LEU A 443 -2.04 -19.71 -0.31
C LEU A 443 -1.76 -20.51 -1.58
N ALA A 444 -1.89 -19.90 -2.76
CA ALA A 444 -1.55 -20.53 -4.03
C ALA A 444 -0.06 -20.93 -4.10
N GLN A 445 0.84 -20.08 -3.60
CA GLN A 445 2.28 -20.40 -3.49
C GLN A 445 2.58 -21.54 -2.51
N GLN A 446 1.68 -21.83 -1.57
CA GLN A 446 1.78 -22.98 -0.65
C GLN A 446 1.08 -24.24 -1.20
N GLY A 447 0.55 -24.19 -2.42
CA GLY A 447 -0.04 -25.34 -3.11
C GLY A 447 -1.57 -25.42 -3.10
N SER A 448 -2.27 -24.46 -2.47
CA SER A 448 -3.74 -24.49 -2.42
C SER A 448 -4.38 -24.08 -3.76
N LYS A 449 -5.34 -24.86 -4.25
CA LYS A 449 -6.16 -24.52 -5.42
C LYS A 449 -7.23 -23.49 -5.05
N MET A 450 -6.97 -22.22 -5.34
CA MET A 450 -7.88 -21.10 -4.99
C MET A 450 -8.91 -20.84 -6.09
N CYS A 451 -10.16 -20.60 -5.71
CA CYS A 451 -11.23 -20.11 -6.60
C CYS A 451 -11.80 -18.78 -6.12
N LEU A 452 -12.37 -18.00 -7.04
CA LEU A 452 -13.05 -16.74 -6.75
C LEU A 452 -14.56 -16.87 -6.82
N LEU A 453 -15.26 -16.14 -5.96
CA LEU A 453 -16.70 -15.92 -6.03
C LEU A 453 -16.96 -14.44 -6.37
N ASP A 454 -17.87 -14.16 -7.30
CA ASP A 454 -18.34 -12.79 -7.49
C ASP A 454 -19.37 -12.44 -6.42
N GLU A 455 -19.04 -11.48 -5.54
CA GLU A 455 -19.93 -11.08 -4.43
C GLU A 455 -20.92 -9.98 -4.84
N CYS A 456 -20.92 -9.56 -6.10
CA CYS A 456 -21.80 -8.50 -6.57
C CYS A 456 -23.28 -8.80 -6.24
N LYS A 457 -23.89 -7.96 -5.39
CA LYS A 457 -25.28 -8.09 -4.90
C LYS A 457 -25.59 -9.32 -4.04
N ALA A 458 -24.59 -10.14 -3.68
CA ALA A 458 -24.78 -11.32 -2.84
C ALA A 458 -25.37 -11.00 -1.46
N SER A 459 -25.13 -9.78 -0.95
CA SER A 459 -25.69 -9.28 0.32
C SER A 459 -26.85 -8.28 0.13
N SER A 460 -27.42 -8.22 -1.07
CA SER A 460 -28.49 -7.27 -1.42
C SER A 460 -29.73 -7.96 -1.97
N LEU A 461 -29.59 -9.14 -2.55
CA LEU A 461 -30.69 -9.90 -3.15
C LEU A 461 -30.89 -11.23 -2.45
N CYS A 462 -32.15 -11.63 -2.31
CA CYS A 462 -32.51 -12.93 -1.77
C CYS A 462 -31.97 -14.05 -2.67
N PRO A 463 -31.23 -15.02 -2.13
CA PRO A 463 -30.58 -16.07 -2.91
C PRO A 463 -31.58 -17.02 -3.59
N SER A 464 -32.81 -17.14 -3.07
CA SER A 464 -33.84 -18.03 -3.64
C SER A 464 -34.59 -17.41 -4.82
N CYS A 465 -34.90 -16.11 -4.76
CA CYS A 465 -35.73 -15.45 -5.78
C CYS A 465 -34.97 -14.47 -6.68
N LEU A 466 -33.72 -14.13 -6.33
CA LEU A 466 -32.80 -13.26 -7.08
C LEU A 466 -33.33 -11.83 -7.38
N ARG A 467 -34.47 -11.45 -6.76
CA ARG A 467 -35.16 -10.18 -6.99
C ARG A 467 -35.55 -9.44 -5.71
N GLY A 468 -35.82 -10.15 -4.62
CA GLY A 468 -36.18 -9.52 -3.34
C GLY A 468 -34.97 -8.83 -2.72
N GLU A 469 -35.13 -7.55 -2.36
CA GLU A 469 -34.08 -6.83 -1.62
C GLU A 469 -33.99 -7.31 -0.19
N LEU A 470 -32.78 -7.60 0.25
CA LEU A 470 -32.50 -8.06 1.61
C LEU A 470 -32.45 -6.89 2.59
N GLU A 471 -33.14 -7.01 3.71
CA GLU A 471 -33.15 -5.99 4.75
C GLU A 471 -32.49 -6.45 6.05
N LYS A 472 -31.91 -5.49 6.77
CA LYS A 472 -31.32 -5.73 8.09
C LYS A 472 -32.42 -5.71 9.13
N PHE A 473 -32.62 -6.82 9.83
CA PHE A 473 -33.74 -6.95 10.76
C PHE A 473 -33.33 -7.08 12.24
N LYS A 474 -32.19 -7.71 12.52
CA LYS A 474 -31.82 -8.03 13.90
C LYS A 474 -31.14 -6.84 14.59
N LYS A 475 -31.67 -6.40 15.73
CA LYS A 475 -30.96 -5.51 16.66
C LYS A 475 -30.23 -6.33 17.71
N VAL A 476 -29.00 -5.96 18.02
CA VAL A 476 -28.16 -6.59 19.05
C VAL A 476 -27.70 -5.52 20.04
N GLN A 477 -27.39 -5.92 21.27
CA GLN A 477 -26.84 -5.00 22.26
C GLN A 477 -25.56 -4.37 21.73
N ASN A 478 -25.39 -3.06 21.96
CA ASN A 478 -24.22 -2.35 21.51
C ASN A 478 -22.98 -2.77 22.33
N LEU A 479 -22.12 -3.57 21.70
CA LEU A 479 -20.88 -4.07 22.31
C LEU A 479 -19.84 -2.94 22.57
N ARG A 480 -20.09 -1.72 22.11
CA ARG A 480 -19.22 -0.56 22.36
C ARG A 480 -19.69 0.15 23.64
N LEU A 481 -19.06 -0.19 24.76
CA LEU A 481 -19.39 0.35 26.09
C LEU A 481 -19.48 1.89 26.15
N PHE A 482 -18.65 2.61 25.38
CA PHE A 482 -18.67 4.08 25.34
C PHE A 482 -19.82 4.68 24.49
N GLN A 483 -20.56 3.84 23.76
CA GLN A 483 -21.72 4.22 22.94
C GLN A 483 -23.02 3.59 23.46
N SER A 484 -22.95 2.59 24.33
CA SER A 484 -24.13 1.85 24.81
C SER A 484 -25.09 2.71 25.64
N GLU A 485 -24.60 3.74 26.33
CA GLU A 485 -25.47 4.70 27.05
C GLU A 485 -26.35 5.53 26.11
N LYS A 486 -25.86 5.86 24.91
CA LYS A 486 -26.57 6.69 23.92
C LYS A 486 -27.30 5.87 22.86
N GLN A 487 -26.78 4.67 22.56
CA GLN A 487 -27.33 3.73 21.60
C GLN A 487 -27.21 2.32 22.20
N PRO A 488 -28.19 1.88 23.02
CA PRO A 488 -28.11 0.61 23.74
C PRO A 488 -28.20 -0.61 22.81
N ALA A 489 -28.85 -0.46 21.66
CA ALA A 489 -28.95 -1.49 20.63
C ALA A 489 -28.49 -0.94 19.28
N VAL A 490 -27.83 -1.79 18.51
CA VAL A 490 -27.37 -1.51 17.15
C VAL A 490 -27.87 -2.58 16.20
N THR A 491 -28.19 -2.19 14.97
CA THR A 491 -28.61 -3.14 13.93
C THR A 491 -27.42 -4.03 13.54
N CYS A 492 -27.60 -5.34 13.63
CA CYS A 492 -26.62 -6.33 13.19
C CYS A 492 -26.53 -6.29 11.66
N HIS A 493 -25.39 -5.82 11.14
CA HIS A 493 -25.22 -5.67 9.69
C HIS A 493 -25.03 -6.97 8.92
N GLY A 494 -24.65 -8.06 9.59
CA GLY A 494 -24.37 -9.36 8.95
C GLY A 494 -25.58 -10.30 8.87
N LEU A 495 -26.75 -9.90 9.36
CA LEU A 495 -27.97 -10.71 9.31
C LEU A 495 -29.02 -9.99 8.48
N LEU A 496 -29.46 -10.68 7.44
CA LEU A 496 -30.36 -10.19 6.41
C LEU A 496 -31.55 -11.14 6.30
N ARG A 497 -32.74 -10.62 5.98
CA ARG A 497 -33.94 -11.39 5.67
C ARG A 497 -34.59 -10.91 4.38
#